data_AF-A0A5B9QNZ4-F1
#
_entry.id   AF-A0A5B9QNZ4-F1
#
_cell.length_a   1.000
_cell.length_b   1.000
_cell.length_c   1.000
_cell.angle_alpha   90.00
_cell.angle_beta   90.00
_cell.angle_gamma   90.00
#
_symmetry.space_group_name_H-M   'P 1'
#
loop_
_entity.id
_entity.type
_entity.pdbx_description
1 polymer ?
#
loop_
_entity_poly.entity_id
_entity_poly.type
_entity_poly.pdbx_seq_one_letter_code
_entity_poly.pdbx_strand_id
1 'polypeptide(L)'
;MQSLDFKFRFLDEAGTPQGFLAKKGSLSDETLTLDGQQIPAIAIENVALRQDRMVLVIRSGEEPEAYSSIMLVVYSVAAQLKGMLDAARSQYVAEARRRQLQAEGREYEFRAVPCPACGATLDVTDFEPTPQVYCDFCEVISTVGTDTPVKNEGEYKLCDTCGMYSSPRRFTSFYFYFLLVIYGWHSRTSYRCPACMRGEAWKMLAGNMLFVLGVPAAIYQLVRAYGSDRVAGAMAGLHAANLAAKNGNVSNAVAGYTKILDRIPVAAGLHYNLALSLANSNQLEQAAAAAELSLGDCSNYRPSAGLLLALYEQMGQDEQVAALKKQWGVEDPEPQAADQQTTDDQAADHLLEHADDLPQ
;
A
#
# COMPACT_ATOMS: atom_id res chain seq x y z
N MET A 1 -8.52 27.54 -7.15
CA MET A 1 -7.37 26.82 -6.55
C MET A 1 -6.11 27.66 -6.73
N GLN A 2 -5.15 27.68 -5.80
CA GLN A 2 -3.85 28.32 -6.06
C GLN A 2 -3.08 27.49 -7.09
N SER A 3 -2.43 28.13 -8.07
CA SER A 3 -1.52 27.44 -8.99
C SER A 3 -0.26 27.00 -8.24
N LEU A 4 0.27 25.83 -8.56
CA LEU A 4 1.51 25.31 -7.99
C LEU A 4 2.54 25.09 -9.10
N ASP A 5 3.62 25.87 -9.06
CA ASP A 5 4.75 25.69 -9.97
C ASP A 5 5.85 24.84 -9.30
N PHE A 6 6.46 23.95 -10.06
CA PHE A 6 7.48 23.05 -9.54
C PHE A 6 8.52 22.65 -10.59
N LYS A 7 9.62 22.08 -10.08
CA LYS A 7 10.66 21.46 -10.92
C LYS A 7 10.55 19.96 -10.82
N PHE A 8 10.77 19.26 -11.92
CA PHE A 8 10.75 17.81 -11.94
C PHE A 8 11.74 17.21 -12.94
N ARG A 9 11.97 15.90 -12.85
CA ARG A 9 12.63 15.09 -13.88
C ARG A 9 11.86 13.80 -14.10
N PHE A 10 11.80 13.34 -15.34
CA PHE A 10 11.26 12.01 -15.64
C PHE A 10 12.20 10.94 -15.07
N LEU A 11 11.63 9.79 -14.71
CA LEU A 11 12.35 8.61 -14.28
C LEU A 11 12.27 7.54 -15.37
N ASP A 12 13.34 6.78 -15.55
CA ASP A 12 13.31 5.54 -16.33
C ASP A 12 12.68 4.37 -15.55
N GLU A 13 12.59 3.20 -16.18
CA GLU A 13 12.08 1.97 -15.57
C GLU A 13 12.86 1.53 -14.32
N ALA A 14 14.14 1.90 -14.23
CA ALA A 14 14.98 1.64 -13.06
C ALA A 14 14.81 2.71 -11.96
N GLY A 15 13.96 3.72 -12.17
CA GLY A 15 13.77 4.83 -11.25
C GLY A 15 14.96 5.80 -11.25
N THR A 16 15.74 5.88 -12.32
CA THR A 16 16.84 6.84 -12.45
C THR A 16 16.35 8.11 -13.15
N PRO A 17 16.67 9.31 -12.60
CA PRO A 17 16.32 10.57 -13.25
C PRO A 17 16.94 10.72 -14.65
N GLN A 18 16.10 10.96 -15.64
CA GLN A 18 16.49 11.20 -17.03
C GLN A 18 16.90 12.67 -17.26
N GLY A 19 17.80 12.89 -18.23
CA GLY A 19 18.33 14.21 -18.63
C GLY A 19 19.22 14.88 -17.58
N PHE A 20 19.98 15.92 -17.93
CA PHE A 20 20.84 16.61 -16.95
C PHE A 20 20.13 17.75 -16.21
N LEU A 21 19.12 18.36 -16.82
CA LEU A 21 18.44 19.54 -16.31
C LEU A 21 17.03 19.19 -15.81
N ALA A 22 16.60 19.85 -14.74
CA ALA A 22 15.23 19.75 -14.27
C ALA A 22 14.30 20.52 -15.22
N LYS A 23 13.15 19.91 -15.53
CA LYS A 23 12.06 20.49 -16.31
C LYS A 23 11.12 21.27 -15.39
N LYS A 24 10.29 22.14 -15.98
CA LYS A 24 9.27 22.90 -15.25
C LYS A 24 7.91 22.24 -15.43
N GLY A 25 7.19 22.09 -14.32
CA GLY A 25 5.80 21.67 -14.32
C GLY A 25 4.95 22.64 -13.52
N SER A 26 3.64 22.62 -13.79
CA SER A 26 2.67 23.42 -13.06
C SER A 26 1.38 22.64 -12.86
N LEU A 27 0.65 22.96 -11.80
CA LEU A 27 -0.72 22.50 -11.58
C LEU A 27 -1.60 23.74 -11.46
N SER A 28 -2.49 23.95 -12.42
CA SER A 28 -3.47 25.05 -12.45
C SER A 28 -4.80 24.53 -12.94
N ASP A 29 -5.90 24.94 -12.31
CA ASP A 29 -7.26 24.62 -12.74
C ASP A 29 -7.44 23.12 -13.04
N GLU A 30 -7.01 22.28 -12.08
CA GLU A 30 -7.10 20.81 -12.16
C GLU A 30 -6.35 20.20 -13.35
N THR A 31 -5.47 20.95 -14.00
CA THR A 31 -4.67 20.49 -15.13
C THR A 31 -3.19 20.47 -14.73
N LEU A 32 -2.60 19.29 -14.77
CA LEU A 32 -1.18 19.07 -14.54
C LEU A 32 -0.43 19.28 -15.86
N THR A 33 0.44 20.28 -15.90
CA THR A 33 1.32 20.52 -17.05
C THR A 33 2.72 19.98 -16.76
N LEU A 34 3.19 19.05 -17.58
CA LEU A 34 4.53 18.46 -17.52
C LEU A 34 5.23 18.67 -18.86
N ASP A 35 6.26 19.52 -18.91
CA ASP A 35 7.04 19.77 -20.14
C ASP A 35 6.19 20.19 -21.35
N GLY A 36 5.13 20.95 -21.11
CA GLY A 36 4.17 21.39 -22.13
C GLY A 36 3.04 20.40 -22.42
N GLN A 37 3.13 19.16 -21.96
CA GLN A 37 2.02 18.21 -22.00
C GLN A 37 1.01 18.55 -20.90
N GLN A 38 -0.26 18.69 -21.28
CA GLN A 38 -1.35 18.95 -20.35
C GLN A 38 -2.08 17.66 -20.03
N ILE A 39 -2.22 17.35 -18.75
CA ILE A 39 -2.86 16.15 -18.23
C ILE A 39 -3.95 16.62 -17.26
N PRO A 40 -5.24 16.47 -17.62
CA PRO A 40 -6.34 16.72 -16.70
C PRO A 40 -6.21 15.82 -15.46
N ALA A 41 -6.41 16.35 -14.25
CA ALA A 41 -6.29 15.58 -13.00
C ALA A 41 -7.25 14.38 -12.99
N ILE A 42 -8.43 14.54 -13.59
CA ILE A 42 -9.41 13.49 -13.86
C ILE A 42 -8.85 12.29 -14.63
N ALA A 43 -7.93 12.50 -15.58
CA ALA A 43 -7.33 11.41 -16.35
C ALA A 43 -6.33 10.59 -15.52
N ILE A 44 -5.89 11.13 -14.38
CA ILE A 44 -4.97 10.48 -13.46
C ILE A 44 -5.80 9.56 -12.55
N GLU A 45 -5.67 8.25 -12.76
CA GLU A 45 -6.37 7.24 -11.98
C GLU A 45 -5.70 6.97 -10.63
N ASN A 46 -4.38 7.09 -10.54
CA ASN A 46 -3.64 6.90 -9.29
C ASN A 46 -2.41 7.79 -9.20
N VAL A 47 -2.10 8.25 -7.98
CA VAL A 47 -0.89 9.02 -7.64
C VAL A 47 -0.21 8.36 -6.46
N ALA A 48 0.85 7.61 -6.73
CA ALA A 48 1.72 7.07 -5.68
C ALA A 48 2.88 8.04 -5.44
N LEU A 49 3.12 8.40 -4.19
CA LEU A 49 4.28 9.21 -3.79
C LEU A 49 5.13 8.43 -2.80
N ARG A 50 6.44 8.40 -3.07
CA ARG A 50 7.48 7.93 -2.15
C ARG A 50 8.61 8.97 -2.14
N GLN A 51 8.61 9.80 -1.09
CA GLN A 51 9.53 10.96 -0.93
C GLN A 51 9.28 12.06 -1.95
N ASP A 52 10.19 12.22 -2.89
CA ASP A 52 10.16 13.12 -4.03
C ASP A 52 9.80 12.36 -5.31
N ARG A 53 9.71 11.04 -5.27
CA ARG A 53 9.39 10.20 -6.43
C ARG A 53 7.90 9.96 -6.51
N MET A 54 7.31 10.33 -7.62
CA MET A 54 5.89 10.26 -7.89
C MET A 54 5.64 9.35 -9.10
N VAL A 55 4.64 8.49 -8.99
CA VAL A 55 4.13 7.68 -10.09
C VAL A 55 2.69 8.10 -10.33
N LEU A 56 2.40 8.50 -11.57
CA LEU A 56 1.07 8.83 -12.05
C LEU A 56 0.60 7.70 -12.94
N VAL A 57 -0.52 7.08 -12.61
CA VAL A 57 -1.22 6.15 -13.51
C VAL A 57 -2.29 6.97 -14.23
N ILE A 58 -2.22 7.02 -15.55
CA ILE A 58 -3.07 7.85 -16.40
C ILE A 58 -3.85 6.93 -17.31
N ARG A 59 -5.17 7.09 -17.33
CA ARG A 59 -6.04 6.39 -18.26
C ARG A 59 -5.99 7.07 -19.62
N SER A 60 -5.76 6.30 -20.68
CA SER A 60 -5.85 6.79 -22.05
C SER A 60 -7.30 7.13 -22.38
N GLY A 61 -7.52 8.23 -23.09
CA GLY A 61 -8.87 8.62 -23.52
C GLY A 61 -9.39 7.81 -24.72
N GLU A 62 -8.51 7.13 -25.46
CA GLU A 62 -8.86 6.43 -26.71
C GLU A 62 -9.28 4.98 -26.49
N GLU A 63 -8.76 4.33 -25.45
CA GLU A 63 -9.08 2.94 -25.09
C GLU A 63 -9.34 2.85 -23.58
N PRO A 64 -10.54 2.43 -23.14
CA PRO A 64 -10.90 2.41 -21.71
C PRO A 64 -9.98 1.58 -20.81
N GLU A 65 -9.32 0.58 -21.38
CA GLU A 65 -8.41 -0.34 -20.67
C GLU A 65 -6.92 0.02 -20.83
N ALA A 66 -6.59 1.03 -21.66
CA ALA A 66 -5.20 1.41 -21.87
C ALA A 66 -4.75 2.37 -20.77
N TYR A 67 -3.80 1.91 -19.96
CA TYR A 67 -3.15 2.70 -18.91
C TYR A 67 -1.71 3.03 -19.28
N SER A 68 -1.30 4.26 -18.96
CA SER A 68 0.10 4.68 -19.06
C SER A 68 0.60 5.13 -17.69
N SER A 69 1.86 4.81 -17.37
CA SER A 69 2.48 5.25 -16.12
C SER A 69 3.55 6.30 -16.40
N ILE A 70 3.45 7.45 -15.74
CA ILE A 70 4.50 8.48 -15.77
C ILE A 70 5.20 8.50 -14.41
N MET A 71 6.52 8.29 -14.43
CA MET A 71 7.34 8.36 -13.24
C MET A 71 8.16 9.64 -13.22
N LEU A 72 8.14 10.34 -12.09
CA LEU A 72 8.69 11.67 -11.92
C LEU A 72 9.47 11.77 -10.60
N VAL A 73 10.53 12.56 -10.57
CA VAL A 73 11.05 13.16 -9.33
C VAL A 73 10.58 14.60 -9.29
N VAL A 74 9.82 14.96 -8.26
CA VAL A 74 9.30 16.30 -8.03
C VAL A 74 10.06 16.94 -6.88
N TYR A 75 10.70 18.07 -7.14
CA TYR A 75 11.54 18.73 -6.15
C TYR A 75 10.72 19.66 -5.24
N SER A 76 11.00 19.58 -3.93
CA SER A 76 10.52 20.48 -2.86
C SER A 76 9.02 20.42 -2.52
N VAL A 77 8.15 20.16 -3.50
CA VAL A 77 6.68 20.27 -3.32
C VAL A 77 5.91 19.00 -3.63
N ALA A 78 6.58 17.83 -3.68
CA ALA A 78 5.95 16.57 -4.10
C ALA A 78 4.73 16.18 -3.24
N ALA A 79 4.80 16.37 -1.92
CA ALA A 79 3.68 16.08 -1.01
C ALA A 79 2.50 17.05 -1.22
N GLN A 80 2.78 18.33 -1.43
CA GLN A 80 1.76 19.34 -1.73
C GLN A 80 1.09 19.07 -3.08
N LEU A 81 1.89 18.75 -4.10
CA LEU A 81 1.40 18.38 -5.43
C LEU A 81 0.48 17.17 -5.36
N LYS A 82 0.90 16.09 -4.67
CA LYS A 82 0.04 14.92 -4.47
C LYS A 82 -1.26 15.29 -3.77
N GLY A 83 -1.20 16.07 -2.69
CA GLY A 83 -2.40 16.51 -1.97
C GLY A 83 -3.39 17.28 -2.85
N MET A 84 -2.89 18.20 -3.70
CA MET A 84 -3.73 18.94 -4.63
C MET A 84 -4.33 18.06 -5.73
N LEU A 85 -3.55 17.14 -6.30
CA LEU A 85 -4.03 16.19 -7.30
C LEU A 85 -5.10 15.26 -6.72
N ASP A 86 -4.84 14.69 -5.54
CA ASP A 86 -5.78 13.80 -4.87
C ASP A 86 -7.07 14.52 -4.47
N ALA A 87 -6.99 15.78 -4.02
CA ALA A 87 -8.16 16.58 -3.72
C ALA A 87 -9.04 16.76 -4.97
N ALA A 88 -8.48 17.20 -6.09
CA ALA A 88 -9.20 17.37 -7.35
C ALA A 88 -9.81 16.05 -7.85
N ARG A 89 -9.01 14.98 -7.86
CA ARG A 89 -9.45 13.63 -8.28
C ARG A 89 -10.58 13.10 -7.42
N SER A 90 -10.47 13.23 -6.10
CA SER A 90 -11.46 12.74 -5.15
C SER A 90 -12.83 13.41 -5.31
N GLN A 91 -12.85 14.72 -5.58
CA GLN A 91 -14.08 15.47 -5.85
C GLN A 91 -14.73 14.99 -7.14
N TYR A 92 -13.94 14.83 -8.21
CA TYR A 92 -14.44 14.35 -9.48
C TYR A 92 -15.06 12.94 -9.35
N VAL A 93 -14.36 12.00 -8.71
CA VAL A 93 -14.84 10.63 -8.52
C VAL A 93 -16.17 10.63 -7.75
N ALA A 94 -16.25 11.40 -6.67
CA ALA A 94 -17.47 11.52 -5.87
C ALA A 94 -18.64 12.12 -6.66
N GLU A 95 -18.40 13.17 -7.46
CA GLU A 95 -19.44 13.75 -8.33
C GLU A 95 -19.89 12.81 -9.44
N ALA A 96 -18.96 12.07 -10.04
CA ALA A 96 -19.27 11.09 -11.07
C ALA A 96 -20.18 9.99 -10.52
N ARG A 97 -19.88 9.45 -9.31
CA ARG A 97 -20.76 8.50 -8.63
C ARG A 97 -22.13 9.11 -8.34
N ARG A 98 -22.17 10.34 -7.83
CA ARG A 98 -23.45 11.02 -7.56
C ARG A 98 -24.31 11.16 -8.81
N ARG A 99 -23.71 11.55 -9.96
CA ARG A 99 -24.41 11.63 -11.26
C ARG A 99 -24.89 10.26 -11.73
N GLN A 100 -24.09 9.22 -11.54
CA GLN A 100 -24.49 7.84 -11.85
C GLN A 100 -25.72 7.44 -11.03
N LEU A 101 -25.67 7.60 -9.70
CA LEU A 101 -26.79 7.29 -8.81
C LEU A 101 -28.02 8.14 -9.14
N GLN A 102 -27.84 9.40 -9.54
CA GLN A 102 -28.92 10.25 -10.01
C GLN A 102 -29.58 9.71 -11.29
N ALA A 103 -28.78 9.23 -12.24
CA ALA A 103 -29.30 8.58 -13.46
C ALA A 103 -30.04 7.27 -13.14
N GLU A 104 -29.64 6.55 -12.09
CA GLU A 104 -30.32 5.36 -11.56
C GLU A 104 -31.54 5.69 -10.67
N GLY A 105 -31.81 6.96 -10.37
CA GLY A 105 -32.87 7.37 -9.44
C GLY A 105 -32.55 7.10 -7.96
N ARG A 106 -31.30 6.79 -7.64
CA ARG A 106 -30.77 6.41 -6.32
C ARG A 106 -29.86 7.48 -5.69
N GLU A 107 -29.95 8.74 -6.12
CA GLU A 107 -29.11 9.83 -5.60
C GLU A 107 -29.16 9.95 -4.07
N TYR A 108 -30.30 9.62 -3.44
CA TYR A 108 -30.49 9.68 -1.99
C TYR A 108 -29.58 8.72 -1.20
N GLU A 109 -28.99 7.71 -1.86
CA GLU A 109 -28.05 6.77 -1.24
C GLU A 109 -26.62 7.34 -1.20
N PHE A 110 -26.34 8.38 -2.00
CA PHE A 110 -25.01 8.96 -2.11
C PHE A 110 -24.52 9.51 -0.77
N ARG A 111 -23.38 9.00 -0.31
CA ARG A 111 -22.73 9.47 0.92
C ARG A 111 -21.26 9.72 0.65
N ALA A 112 -20.81 10.91 1.05
CA ALA A 112 -19.41 11.28 0.98
C ALA A 112 -18.93 11.90 2.28
N VAL A 113 -17.68 11.62 2.65
CA VAL A 113 -17.04 12.13 3.87
C VAL A 113 -15.69 12.75 3.51
N PRO A 114 -15.37 13.98 3.98
CA PRO A 114 -14.05 14.54 3.79
C PRO A 114 -13.04 13.83 4.69
N CYS A 115 -11.90 13.42 4.13
CA CYS A 115 -10.81 12.83 4.88
C CYS A 115 -10.19 13.87 5.85
N PRO A 116 -10.18 13.62 7.17
CA PRO A 116 -9.58 14.56 8.14
C PRO A 116 -8.07 14.79 7.93
N ALA A 117 -7.36 13.82 7.35
CA ALA A 117 -5.90 13.88 7.19
C ALA A 117 -5.45 14.65 5.94
N CYS A 118 -6.14 14.50 4.80
CA CYS A 118 -5.72 15.11 3.53
C CYS A 118 -6.79 15.97 2.84
N GLY A 119 -8.03 15.96 3.32
CA GLY A 119 -9.14 16.72 2.73
C GLY A 119 -9.78 16.12 1.48
N ALA A 120 -9.34 14.94 1.02
CA ALA A 120 -9.98 14.23 -0.09
C ALA A 120 -11.44 13.88 0.21
N THR A 121 -12.30 13.94 -0.80
CA THR A 121 -13.72 13.55 -0.70
C THR A 121 -13.84 12.05 -0.90
N LEU A 122 -14.21 11.32 0.14
CA LEU A 122 -14.32 9.87 0.13
C LEU A 122 -15.76 9.47 -0.13
N ASP A 123 -15.99 8.74 -1.22
CA ASP A 123 -17.28 8.09 -1.47
C ASP A 123 -17.40 6.85 -0.57
N VAL A 124 -18.45 6.85 0.25
CA VAL A 124 -18.77 5.77 1.21
C VAL A 124 -20.21 5.28 1.03
N THR A 125 -20.78 5.49 -0.16
CA THR A 125 -22.18 5.16 -0.50
C THR A 125 -22.50 3.70 -0.22
N ASP A 126 -21.64 2.78 -0.64
CA ASP A 126 -21.87 1.33 -0.57
C ASP A 126 -21.45 0.71 0.78
N PHE A 127 -21.07 1.53 1.77
CA PHE A 127 -20.52 1.07 3.04
C PHE A 127 -21.33 1.52 4.26
N GLU A 128 -21.61 0.62 5.19
CA GLU A 128 -22.28 0.99 6.46
C GLU A 128 -21.56 2.15 7.16
N PRO A 129 -22.27 3.11 7.79
CA PRO A 129 -21.64 4.16 8.57
C PRO A 129 -20.84 3.57 9.73
N THR A 130 -19.53 3.83 9.76
CA THR A 130 -18.64 3.36 10.82
C THR A 130 -17.90 4.52 11.49
N PRO A 131 -17.43 4.35 12.74
CA PRO A 131 -16.71 5.41 13.46
C PRO A 131 -15.39 5.84 12.81
N GLN A 132 -14.80 5.00 11.96
CA GLN A 132 -13.59 5.32 11.21
C GLN A 132 -13.82 5.21 9.70
N VAL A 133 -13.07 6.02 8.95
CA VAL A 133 -13.01 5.97 7.48
C VAL A 133 -11.57 5.80 7.03
N TYR A 134 -11.37 4.96 6.01
CA TYR A 134 -10.10 4.79 5.33
C TYR A 134 -10.05 5.65 4.08
N CYS A 135 -8.92 6.33 3.87
CA CYS A 135 -8.69 7.18 2.72
C CYS A 135 -7.75 6.51 1.71
N ASP A 136 -8.25 6.16 0.54
CA ASP A 136 -7.46 5.56 -0.55
C ASP A 136 -6.38 6.49 -1.11
N PHE A 137 -6.55 7.79 -0.94
CA PHE A 137 -5.60 8.78 -1.47
C PHE A 137 -4.36 8.94 -0.58
N CYS A 138 -4.55 8.98 0.75
CA CYS A 138 -3.46 9.19 1.69
C CYS A 138 -3.10 7.97 2.54
N GLU A 139 -3.84 6.86 2.40
CA GLU A 139 -3.64 5.57 3.07
C GLU A 139 -3.76 5.66 4.61
N VAL A 140 -4.57 6.60 5.11
CA VAL A 140 -4.79 6.84 6.54
C VAL A 140 -6.19 6.40 6.93
N ILE A 141 -6.30 5.75 8.10
CA ILE A 141 -7.57 5.58 8.81
C ILE A 141 -7.77 6.79 9.71
N SER A 142 -8.95 7.41 9.64
CA SER A 142 -9.29 8.56 10.48
C SER A 142 -10.60 8.33 11.19
N THR A 143 -10.67 8.73 12.44
CA THR A 143 -11.93 8.72 13.22
C THR A 143 -12.84 9.83 12.71
N VAL A 144 -14.08 9.47 12.37
CA VAL A 144 -15.13 10.33 11.83
C VAL A 144 -16.38 10.20 12.71
N GLY A 145 -16.75 11.27 13.42
CA GLY A 145 -17.93 11.27 14.30
C GLY A 145 -17.68 11.92 15.66
N THR A 146 -18.37 11.43 16.69
CA THR A 146 -18.32 11.94 18.08
C THR A 146 -17.17 11.37 18.90
N ASP A 147 -16.48 10.34 18.39
CA ASP A 147 -15.39 9.71 19.10
C ASP A 147 -14.14 10.60 19.13
N THR A 148 -13.37 10.48 20.20
CA THR A 148 -12.13 11.25 20.34
C THR A 148 -11.06 10.58 19.48
N PRO A 149 -10.54 11.26 18.44
CA PRO A 149 -9.51 10.68 17.58
C PRO A 149 -8.23 10.42 18.38
N VAL A 150 -7.51 9.38 18.00
CA VAL A 150 -6.17 9.13 18.51
C VAL A 150 -5.28 10.29 18.09
N LYS A 151 -4.37 10.72 18.97
CA LYS A 151 -3.39 11.75 18.62
C LYS A 151 -2.54 11.26 17.44
N ASN A 152 -2.43 12.11 16.42
CA ASN A 152 -1.63 11.88 15.22
C ASN A 152 -2.05 10.63 14.41
N GLU A 153 -3.36 10.35 14.26
CA GLU A 153 -3.87 9.28 13.37
C GLU A 153 -3.23 9.30 11.97
N GLY A 154 -2.98 10.49 11.41
CA GLY A 154 -2.32 10.67 10.11
C GLY A 154 -0.89 10.12 10.00
N GLU A 155 -0.23 9.79 11.11
CA GLU A 155 1.09 9.14 11.11
C GLU A 155 1.02 7.62 10.95
N TYR A 156 -0.16 7.02 11.17
CA TYR A 156 -0.32 5.57 11.15
C TYR A 156 -0.81 5.08 9.78
N LYS A 157 -0.08 4.09 9.23
CA LYS A 157 -0.29 3.49 7.92
C LYS A 157 0.20 2.04 7.92
N LEU A 158 -0.03 1.33 6.82
CA LEU A 158 0.58 0.03 6.61
C LEU A 158 2.08 0.15 6.36
N CYS A 159 2.86 -0.78 6.92
CA CYS A 159 4.28 -0.87 6.69
C CYS A 159 4.57 -1.59 5.37
N ASP A 160 5.26 -0.94 4.42
CA ASP A 160 5.64 -1.49 3.10
C ASP A 160 6.34 -2.87 3.16
N THR A 161 7.01 -3.19 4.27
CA THR A 161 7.75 -4.46 4.42
C THR A 161 6.96 -5.59 5.06
N CYS A 162 6.07 -5.33 6.02
CA CYS A 162 5.39 -6.38 6.78
C CYS A 162 3.87 -6.32 6.72
N GLY A 163 3.31 -5.34 6.00
CA GLY A 163 1.86 -5.19 5.86
C GLY A 163 1.12 -4.76 7.12
N MET A 164 1.78 -4.71 8.29
CA MET A 164 1.16 -4.35 9.57
C MET A 164 0.88 -2.84 9.66
N TYR A 165 -0.28 -2.48 10.21
CA TYR A 165 -0.62 -1.13 10.62
C TYR A 165 0.33 -0.65 11.73
N SER A 166 0.99 0.48 11.50
CA SER A 166 2.02 1.03 12.37
C SER A 166 2.29 2.48 12.02
N SER A 167 3.36 3.08 12.55
CA SER A 167 3.85 4.41 12.14
C SER A 167 5.12 4.26 11.28
N PRO A 168 5.00 3.86 10.00
CA PRO A 168 6.17 3.63 9.16
C PRO A 168 6.96 4.92 8.93
N ARG A 169 8.29 4.80 8.93
CA ARG A 169 9.21 5.90 8.72
C ARG A 169 10.25 5.55 7.69
N ARG A 170 10.82 6.60 7.10
CA ARG A 170 11.99 6.47 6.22
C ARG A 170 13.10 5.70 6.96
N PHE A 171 13.65 4.69 6.31
CA PHE A 171 14.80 3.92 6.75
C PHE A 171 15.76 3.76 5.58
N THR A 172 17.02 4.18 5.78
CA THR A 172 18.07 4.05 4.77
C THR A 172 18.97 2.90 5.17
N SER A 173 18.92 1.82 4.39
CA SER A 173 19.87 0.71 4.50
C SER A 173 21.12 1.09 3.73
N PHE A 174 22.27 1.04 4.39
CA PHE A 174 23.55 1.40 3.83
C PHE A 174 24.57 0.29 4.09
N TYR A 175 25.06 -0.32 3.03
CA TYR A 175 26.12 -1.32 3.09
C TYR A 175 27.34 -0.75 2.40
N PHE A 176 28.46 -0.77 3.10
CA PHE A 176 29.75 -0.39 2.56
C PHE A 176 30.65 -1.62 2.58
N TYR A 177 31.27 -1.91 1.43
CA TYR A 177 32.26 -2.97 1.33
C TYR A 177 33.56 -2.41 0.78
N PHE A 178 34.67 -2.86 1.36
CA PHE A 178 36.02 -2.45 0.99
C PHE A 178 36.96 -3.66 1.07
N LEU A 179 37.54 -4.03 -0.07
CA LEU A 179 38.51 -5.10 -0.23
C LEU A 179 39.72 -4.54 -0.98
N LEU A 180 40.64 -3.87 -0.28
CA LEU A 180 41.96 -3.32 -0.70
C LEU A 180 42.00 -2.50 -2.01
N VAL A 181 41.53 -3.06 -3.13
CA VAL A 181 41.44 -2.49 -4.48
C VAL A 181 40.00 -2.37 -5.01
N ILE A 182 39.01 -3.06 -4.40
CA ILE A 182 37.60 -2.97 -4.78
C ILE A 182 36.83 -2.35 -3.63
N TYR A 183 36.12 -1.27 -3.92
CA TYR A 183 35.22 -0.64 -2.98
C TYR A 183 33.88 -0.35 -3.65
N GLY A 184 32.83 -0.34 -2.86
CA GLY A 184 31.52 0.05 -3.33
C GLY A 184 30.56 0.24 -2.17
N TRP A 185 29.42 0.84 -2.49
CA TRP A 185 28.35 1.05 -1.54
C TRP A 185 27.02 0.71 -2.17
N HIS A 186 26.14 0.14 -1.36
CA HIS A 186 24.75 -0.05 -1.71
C HIS A 186 23.89 0.72 -0.71
N SER A 187 23.05 1.60 -1.22
CA SER A 187 22.13 2.39 -0.40
C SER A 187 20.72 2.24 -0.94
N ARG A 188 19.80 1.80 -0.07
CA ARG A 188 18.38 1.67 -0.41
C ARG A 188 17.54 2.33 0.67
N THR A 189 16.60 3.17 0.24
CA THR A 189 15.63 3.77 1.15
C THR A 189 14.30 3.02 1.10
N SER A 190 13.67 2.83 2.24
CA SER A 190 12.38 2.14 2.41
C SER A 190 11.55 2.83 3.49
N TYR A 191 10.23 2.62 3.51
CA TYR A 191 9.37 3.03 4.61
C TYR A 191 9.03 1.81 5.46
N ARG A 192 9.43 1.82 6.73
CA ARG A 192 9.36 0.66 7.61
C ARG A 192 8.81 1.06 8.96
N CYS A 193 8.00 0.20 9.55
CA CYS A 193 7.64 0.33 10.96
C CYS A 193 8.90 0.13 11.83
N PRO A 194 8.94 0.69 13.05
CA PRO A 194 10.08 0.55 13.95
C PRO A 194 10.48 -0.91 14.25
N ALA A 195 9.52 -1.85 14.30
CA ALA A 195 9.82 -3.27 14.43
C ALA A 195 10.66 -3.81 13.26
N CYS A 196 10.30 -3.47 12.02
CA CYS A 196 11.07 -3.84 10.83
C CYS A 196 12.41 -3.11 10.74
N MET A 197 12.47 -1.83 11.17
CA MET A 197 13.72 -1.07 11.22
C MET A 197 14.75 -1.73 12.15
N ARG A 198 14.34 -2.26 13.31
CA ARG A 198 15.25 -2.91 14.27
C ARG A 198 15.96 -4.12 13.66
N GLY A 199 15.21 -5.02 13.01
CA GLY A 199 15.79 -6.20 12.37
C GLY A 199 16.78 -5.84 11.26
N GLU A 200 16.45 -4.82 10.47
CA GLU A 200 17.26 -4.39 9.34
C GLU A 200 18.49 -3.58 9.78
N ALA A 201 18.38 -2.77 10.84
CA ALA A 201 19.52 -2.10 11.45
C ALA A 201 20.54 -3.11 12.01
N TRP A 202 20.08 -4.22 12.60
CA TRP A 202 20.96 -5.30 13.04
C TRP A 202 21.66 -6.01 11.88
N LYS A 203 20.94 -6.34 10.79
CA LYS A 203 21.56 -6.90 9.57
C LYS A 203 22.60 -5.94 8.99
N MET A 204 22.31 -4.65 8.99
CA MET A 204 23.23 -3.62 8.51
C MET A 204 24.47 -3.49 9.39
N LEU A 205 24.31 -3.56 10.72
CA LEU A 205 25.45 -3.56 11.65
C LEU A 205 26.33 -4.78 11.43
N ALA A 206 25.74 -5.97 11.34
CA ALA A 206 26.47 -7.21 11.08
C ALA A 206 27.20 -7.17 9.73
N GLY A 207 26.53 -6.73 8.66
CA GLY A 207 27.12 -6.64 7.32
C GLY A 207 28.26 -5.62 7.21
N ASN A 208 28.13 -4.46 7.88
CA ASN A 208 29.17 -3.43 7.86
C ASN A 208 30.31 -3.67 8.85
N MET A 209 30.15 -4.60 9.80
CA MET A 209 31.15 -4.88 10.84
C MET A 209 32.51 -5.23 10.25
N LEU A 210 32.53 -5.99 9.15
CA LEU A 210 33.76 -6.40 8.47
C LEU A 210 34.53 -5.24 7.84
N PHE A 211 33.84 -4.17 7.44
CA PHE A 211 34.41 -3.09 6.63
C PHE A 211 34.61 -1.77 7.41
N VAL A 212 34.22 -1.74 8.70
CA VAL A 212 34.38 -0.67 9.71
C VAL A 212 33.75 0.70 9.35
N LEU A 213 33.95 1.21 8.13
CA LEU A 213 33.45 2.50 7.66
C LEU A 213 31.92 2.59 7.61
N GLY A 214 31.22 1.47 7.39
CA GLY A 214 29.75 1.44 7.45
C GLY A 214 29.16 1.36 8.86
N VAL A 215 29.99 1.08 9.88
CA VAL A 215 29.54 0.87 11.27
C VAL A 215 28.90 2.13 11.88
N PRO A 216 29.45 3.36 11.73
CA PRO A 216 28.81 4.56 12.27
C PRO A 216 27.39 4.79 11.73
N ALA A 217 27.18 4.58 10.42
CA ALA A 217 25.86 4.67 9.81
C ALA A 217 24.91 3.59 10.38
N ALA A 218 25.44 2.38 10.62
CA ALA A 218 24.67 1.29 11.22
C ALA A 218 24.25 1.56 12.66
N ILE A 219 25.18 2.04 13.50
CA ILE A 219 24.91 2.44 14.88
C ILE A 219 23.88 3.57 14.91
N TYR A 220 24.00 4.58 14.06
CA TYR A 220 23.03 5.67 13.97
C TYR A 220 21.61 5.16 13.67
N GLN A 221 21.45 4.28 12.69
CA GLN A 221 20.14 3.71 12.37
C GLN A 221 19.62 2.79 13.48
N LEU A 222 20.49 2.08 14.20
CA LEU A 222 20.11 1.27 15.35
C LEU A 222 19.57 2.15 16.48
N VAL A 223 20.33 3.17 16.89
CA VAL A 223 19.92 4.15 17.91
C VAL A 223 18.59 4.79 17.52
N ARG A 224 18.44 5.17 16.24
CA ARG A 224 17.18 5.71 15.72
C ARG A 224 16.04 4.69 15.74
N ALA A 225 16.27 3.42 15.43
CA ALA A 225 15.22 2.38 15.44
C ALA A 225 14.72 2.07 16.87
N TYR A 226 15.56 2.18 17.90
CA TYR A 226 15.19 1.94 19.30
C TYR A 226 14.73 3.22 20.02
N GLY A 227 15.41 4.34 19.82
CA GLY A 227 15.08 5.63 20.45
C GLY A 227 13.89 6.36 19.84
N SER A 228 13.29 5.79 18.79
CA SER A 228 12.15 6.40 18.10
C SER A 228 10.81 5.70 18.35
N ASP A 229 10.73 4.83 19.37
CA ASP A 229 9.47 4.29 19.88
C ASP A 229 8.63 5.45 20.49
N ARG A 230 8.08 6.29 19.60
CA ARG A 230 7.29 7.49 19.89
C ARG A 230 5.80 7.17 19.91
N VAL A 231 5.43 5.89 19.90
CA VAL A 231 4.05 5.50 20.11
C VAL A 231 3.77 5.67 21.59
N ALA A 232 3.45 6.90 21.96
CA ALA A 232 3.10 7.31 23.30
C ALA A 232 1.58 7.41 23.43
N GLY A 233 1.09 7.46 24.67
CA GLY A 233 -0.33 7.60 24.95
C GLY A 233 -1.13 6.35 24.57
N ALA A 234 -2.20 6.54 23.82
CA ALA A 234 -3.24 5.53 23.64
C ALA A 234 -2.75 4.30 22.84
N MET A 235 -1.86 4.47 21.87
CA MET A 235 -1.28 3.37 21.07
C MET A 235 -0.05 2.71 21.73
N ALA A 236 0.37 3.13 22.93
CA ALA A 236 1.64 2.67 23.51
C ALA A 236 1.70 1.14 23.62
N GLY A 237 2.80 0.55 23.17
CA GLY A 237 2.98 -0.91 23.07
C GLY A 237 2.75 -1.49 21.66
N LEU A 238 2.23 -0.71 20.70
CA LEU A 238 1.95 -1.19 19.34
C LEU A 238 3.15 -1.88 18.68
N HIS A 239 4.34 -1.26 18.74
CA HIS A 239 5.52 -1.81 18.09
C HIS A 239 6.00 -3.12 18.74
N ALA A 240 5.82 -3.27 20.05
CA ALA A 240 6.11 -4.51 20.74
C ALA A 240 5.13 -5.62 20.34
N ALA A 241 3.83 -5.31 20.24
CA ALA A 241 2.81 -6.25 19.76
C ALA A 241 3.06 -6.68 18.32
N ASN A 242 3.33 -5.72 17.41
CA ASN A 242 3.68 -6.02 16.01
C ASN A 242 4.95 -6.88 15.91
N LEU A 243 5.95 -6.65 16.77
CA LEU A 243 7.17 -7.46 16.82
C LEU A 243 6.88 -8.88 17.31
N ALA A 244 6.03 -9.05 18.33
CA ALA A 244 5.60 -10.35 18.81
C ALA A 244 4.86 -11.13 17.71
N ALA A 245 3.92 -10.48 17.01
CA ALA A 245 3.18 -11.06 15.88
C ALA A 245 4.14 -11.54 14.78
N LYS A 246 5.08 -10.68 14.39
CA LYS A 246 6.08 -11.01 13.36
C LYS A 246 6.97 -12.20 13.73
N ASN A 247 7.26 -12.36 15.02
CA ASN A 247 8.06 -13.47 15.53
C ASN A 247 7.23 -14.75 15.74
N GLY A 248 5.95 -14.78 15.33
CA GLY A 248 5.05 -15.92 15.53
C GLY A 248 4.56 -16.09 16.97
N ASN A 249 4.83 -15.12 17.86
CA ASN A 249 4.36 -15.17 19.23
C ASN A 249 2.96 -14.54 19.33
N VAL A 250 1.97 -15.29 18.86
CA VAL A 250 0.56 -14.85 18.78
C VAL A 250 0.02 -14.46 20.14
N SER A 251 0.25 -15.27 21.18
CA SER A 251 -0.30 -14.99 22.52
C SER A 251 0.14 -13.63 23.05
N ASN A 252 1.42 -13.28 22.87
CA ASN A 252 1.93 -11.96 23.26
C ASN A 252 1.43 -10.84 22.34
N ALA A 253 1.24 -11.11 21.05
CA ALA A 253 0.68 -10.15 20.11
C ALA A 253 -0.77 -9.80 20.48
N VAL A 254 -1.62 -10.82 20.68
CA VAL A 254 -3.02 -10.70 21.12
C VAL A 254 -3.08 -9.91 22.42
N ALA A 255 -2.34 -10.31 23.45
CA ALA A 255 -2.31 -9.60 24.72
C ALA A 255 -1.84 -8.13 24.58
N GLY A 256 -0.91 -7.87 23.65
CA GLY A 256 -0.45 -6.53 23.32
C GLY A 256 -1.54 -5.68 22.65
N TYR A 257 -2.24 -6.22 21.66
CA TYR A 257 -3.34 -5.52 20.98
C TYR A 257 -4.53 -5.30 21.90
N THR A 258 -4.93 -6.30 22.69
CA THR A 258 -6.02 -6.18 23.66
C THR A 258 -5.76 -5.02 24.63
N LYS A 259 -4.54 -4.90 25.18
CA LYS A 259 -4.18 -3.76 26.06
C LYS A 259 -4.26 -2.40 25.38
N ILE A 260 -4.14 -2.33 24.06
CA ILE A 260 -4.32 -1.09 23.30
C ILE A 260 -5.81 -0.85 23.07
N LEU A 261 -6.56 -1.89 22.69
CA LEU A 261 -8.01 -1.85 22.49
C LEU A 261 -8.77 -1.49 23.78
N ASP A 262 -8.29 -1.90 24.95
CA ASP A 262 -8.82 -1.48 26.26
C ASP A 262 -8.78 0.04 26.46
N ARG A 263 -7.87 0.74 25.77
CA ARG A 263 -7.73 2.21 25.80
C ARG A 263 -8.41 2.88 24.61
N ILE A 264 -8.46 2.21 23.46
CA ILE A 264 -9.04 2.70 22.21
C ILE A 264 -9.89 1.57 21.63
N PRO A 265 -11.18 1.47 22.00
CA PRO A 265 -12.01 0.35 21.57
C PRO A 265 -12.29 0.34 20.06
N VAL A 266 -12.23 1.51 19.42
CA VAL A 266 -12.44 1.69 17.97
C VAL A 266 -11.09 1.85 17.28
N ALA A 267 -10.59 0.79 16.65
CA ALA A 267 -9.29 0.82 15.99
C ALA A 267 -9.19 -0.26 14.91
N ALA A 268 -9.72 0.04 13.72
CA ALA A 268 -9.73 -0.87 12.57
C ALA A 268 -8.33 -1.41 12.26
N GLY A 269 -7.31 -0.55 12.29
CA GLY A 269 -5.91 -0.96 12.04
C GLY A 269 -5.34 -1.93 13.08
N LEU A 270 -5.82 -1.91 14.33
CA LEU A 270 -5.41 -2.88 15.35
C LEU A 270 -6.11 -4.23 15.17
N HIS A 271 -7.41 -4.22 14.91
CA HIS A 271 -8.16 -5.42 14.57
C HIS A 271 -7.60 -6.11 13.32
N TYR A 272 -7.18 -5.33 12.32
CA TYR A 272 -6.45 -5.84 11.16
C TYR A 272 -5.12 -6.50 11.53
N ASN A 273 -4.31 -5.87 12.39
CA ASN A 273 -3.05 -6.48 12.85
C ASN A 273 -3.27 -7.78 13.64
N LEU A 274 -4.35 -7.84 14.43
CA LEU A 274 -4.76 -9.03 15.16
C LEU A 274 -5.15 -10.14 14.16
N ALA A 275 -6.01 -9.82 13.19
CA ALA A 275 -6.41 -10.74 12.12
C ALA A 275 -5.20 -11.30 11.36
N LEU A 276 -4.30 -10.42 10.92
CA LEU A 276 -3.07 -10.81 10.22
C LEU A 276 -2.16 -11.70 11.10
N SER A 277 -2.06 -11.42 12.40
CA SER A 277 -1.30 -12.26 13.33
C SER A 277 -1.89 -13.66 13.49
N LEU A 278 -3.22 -13.76 13.56
CA LEU A 278 -3.95 -15.03 13.71
C LEU A 278 -3.90 -15.85 12.40
N ALA A 279 -4.07 -15.19 11.26
CA ALA A 279 -3.96 -15.78 9.93
C ALA A 279 -2.58 -16.40 9.70
N ASN A 280 -1.51 -15.68 10.04
CA ASN A 280 -0.12 -16.18 9.96
C ASN A 280 0.15 -17.40 10.86
N SER A 281 -0.74 -17.68 11.81
CA SER A 281 -0.67 -18.86 12.68
C SER A 281 -1.79 -19.85 12.42
N ASN A 282 -2.42 -19.77 11.24
CA ASN A 282 -3.43 -20.68 10.74
C ASN A 282 -4.68 -20.82 11.66
N GLN A 283 -5.02 -19.76 12.39
CA GLN A 283 -6.25 -19.66 13.19
C GLN A 283 -7.31 -18.88 12.39
N LEU A 284 -7.82 -19.50 11.33
CA LEU A 284 -8.56 -18.82 10.27
C LEU A 284 -9.88 -18.20 10.75
N GLU A 285 -10.65 -18.91 11.57
CA GLU A 285 -11.94 -18.44 12.07
C GLU A 285 -11.77 -17.22 12.99
N GLN A 286 -10.78 -17.25 13.87
CA GLN A 286 -10.47 -16.11 14.74
C GLN A 286 -9.90 -14.93 13.93
N ALA A 287 -9.11 -15.22 12.90
CA ALA A 287 -8.60 -14.19 12.00
C ALA A 287 -9.73 -13.51 11.23
N ALA A 288 -10.70 -14.28 10.73
CA ALA A 288 -11.87 -13.77 10.03
C ALA A 288 -12.71 -12.88 10.97
N ALA A 289 -13.02 -13.37 12.18
CA ALA A 289 -13.72 -12.58 13.19
C ALA A 289 -13.00 -11.27 13.53
N ALA A 290 -11.66 -11.29 13.64
CA ALA A 290 -10.89 -10.07 13.87
C ALA A 290 -10.90 -9.11 12.65
N ALA A 291 -10.92 -9.63 11.43
CA ALA A 291 -11.04 -8.81 10.23
C ALA A 291 -12.45 -8.23 10.06
N GLU A 292 -13.50 -8.97 10.45
CA GLU A 292 -14.87 -8.46 10.54
C GLU A 292 -14.96 -7.32 11.57
N LEU A 293 -14.36 -7.46 12.76
CA LEU A 293 -14.28 -6.37 13.75
C LEU A 293 -13.57 -5.14 13.17
N SER A 294 -12.53 -5.34 12.36
CA SER A 294 -11.85 -4.25 11.66
C SER A 294 -12.77 -3.51 10.69
N LEU A 295 -13.59 -4.24 9.93
CA LEU A 295 -14.59 -3.67 9.03
C LEU A 295 -15.79 -3.08 9.79
N GLY A 296 -16.09 -3.56 11.00
CA GLY A 296 -17.07 -2.95 11.90
C GLY A 296 -16.62 -1.56 12.39
N ASP A 297 -15.32 -1.39 12.63
CA ASP A 297 -14.74 -0.08 12.98
C ASP A 297 -14.59 0.84 11.76
N CYS A 298 -14.25 0.26 10.60
CA CYS A 298 -14.03 0.98 9.35
C CYS A 298 -14.48 0.14 8.14
N SER A 299 -15.72 0.34 7.71
CA SER A 299 -16.37 -0.49 6.68
C SER A 299 -15.69 -0.42 5.31
N ASN A 300 -15.07 0.71 5.00
CA ASN A 300 -14.33 0.92 3.75
C ASN A 300 -12.83 0.63 3.87
N TYR A 301 -12.38 -0.12 4.89
CA TYR A 301 -10.96 -0.44 5.05
C TYR A 301 -10.50 -1.60 4.14
N ARG A 302 -10.05 -1.23 2.93
CA ARG A 302 -9.67 -2.21 1.88
C ARG A 302 -8.67 -3.28 2.32
N PRO A 303 -7.60 -2.98 3.10
CA PRO A 303 -6.70 -4.00 3.62
C PRO A 303 -7.39 -5.12 4.40
N SER A 304 -8.37 -4.79 5.25
CA SER A 304 -9.12 -5.79 6.01
C SER A 304 -10.08 -6.57 5.14
N ALA A 305 -10.73 -5.92 4.17
CA ALA A 305 -11.60 -6.62 3.23
C ALA A 305 -10.83 -7.62 2.37
N GLY A 306 -9.64 -7.24 1.87
CA GLY A 306 -8.78 -8.15 1.11
C GLY A 306 -8.30 -9.34 1.95
N LEU A 307 -7.93 -9.12 3.21
CA LEU A 307 -7.58 -10.20 4.13
C LEU A 307 -8.78 -11.11 4.42
N LEU A 308 -9.96 -10.54 4.71
CA LEU A 308 -11.17 -11.29 5.02
C LEU A 308 -11.62 -12.14 3.83
N LEU A 309 -11.56 -11.60 2.61
CA LEU A 309 -11.84 -12.34 1.39
C LEU A 309 -10.95 -13.58 1.26
N ALA A 310 -9.64 -13.41 1.40
CA ALA A 310 -8.69 -14.52 1.33
C ALA A 310 -8.93 -15.58 2.43
N LEU A 311 -9.33 -15.14 3.63
CA LEU A 311 -9.67 -16.06 4.73
C LEU A 311 -10.95 -16.85 4.43
N TYR A 312 -11.99 -16.21 3.89
CA TYR A 312 -13.21 -16.90 3.49
C TYR A 312 -12.97 -17.90 2.36
N GLU A 313 -12.18 -17.53 1.36
CA GLU A 313 -11.77 -18.44 0.29
C GLU A 313 -11.01 -19.65 0.85
N GLN A 314 -10.07 -19.43 1.78
CA GLN A 314 -9.31 -20.52 2.40
C GLN A 314 -10.20 -21.46 3.25
N MET A 315 -11.28 -20.94 3.85
CA MET A 315 -12.23 -21.72 4.64
C MET A 315 -13.36 -22.36 3.81
N GLY A 316 -13.44 -22.10 2.50
CA GLY A 316 -14.52 -22.58 1.63
C GLY A 316 -15.87 -21.93 1.92
N GLN A 317 -15.87 -20.67 2.34
CA GLN A 317 -17.06 -19.90 2.72
C GLN A 317 -17.61 -19.10 1.53
N ASP A 318 -18.08 -19.81 0.50
CA ASP A 318 -18.44 -19.23 -0.81
C ASP A 318 -19.54 -18.15 -0.73
N GLU A 319 -20.51 -18.31 0.17
CA GLU A 319 -21.58 -17.33 0.37
C GLU A 319 -21.01 -16.00 0.88
N GLN A 320 -20.09 -16.06 1.85
CA GLN A 320 -19.42 -14.91 2.42
C GLN A 320 -18.49 -14.23 1.40
N VAL A 321 -17.79 -15.03 0.58
CA VAL A 321 -16.97 -14.53 -0.55
C VAL A 321 -17.84 -13.74 -1.52
N ALA A 322 -18.96 -14.31 -1.97
CA ALA A 322 -19.87 -13.67 -2.91
C ALA A 322 -20.48 -12.38 -2.33
N ALA A 323 -20.88 -12.40 -1.05
CA ALA A 323 -21.41 -11.24 -0.36
C ALA A 323 -20.38 -10.10 -0.27
N LEU A 324 -19.13 -10.42 0.11
CA LEU A 324 -18.06 -9.43 0.25
C LEU A 324 -17.64 -8.86 -1.11
N LYS A 325 -17.50 -9.69 -2.15
CA LYS A 325 -17.22 -9.24 -3.52
C LYS A 325 -18.30 -8.28 -4.02
N LYS A 326 -19.57 -8.62 -3.81
CA LYS A 326 -20.70 -7.76 -4.17
C LYS A 326 -20.66 -6.42 -3.46
N GLN A 327 -20.37 -6.39 -2.16
CA GLN A 327 -20.25 -5.15 -1.39
C GLN A 327 -19.14 -4.24 -1.93
N TRP A 328 -18.01 -4.84 -2.34
CA TRP A 328 -16.85 -4.12 -2.84
C TRP A 328 -16.86 -3.86 -4.35
N GLY A 329 -17.94 -4.23 -5.05
CA GLY A 329 -18.05 -4.07 -6.49
C GLY A 329 -17.00 -4.86 -7.27
N VAL A 330 -16.50 -5.96 -6.72
CA VAL A 330 -15.57 -6.87 -7.41
C VAL A 330 -16.41 -7.85 -8.21
N GLU A 331 -16.44 -7.66 -9.53
CA GLU A 331 -17.02 -8.63 -10.45
C GLU A 331 -16.05 -9.81 -10.62
N ASP A 332 -16.59 -11.03 -10.60
CA ASP A 332 -15.78 -12.19 -10.99
C ASP A 332 -15.43 -12.05 -12.48
N PRO A 333 -14.18 -12.30 -12.89
CA PRO A 333 -13.87 -12.40 -14.31
C PRO A 333 -14.81 -13.46 -14.90
N GLU A 334 -15.48 -13.11 -16.00
CA GLU A 334 -16.31 -14.07 -16.74
C GLU A 334 -15.49 -15.36 -16.92
N PRO A 335 -16.05 -16.54 -16.59
CA PRO A 335 -15.33 -17.78 -16.78
C PRO A 335 -15.00 -17.88 -18.27
N GLN A 336 -13.73 -17.68 -18.60
CA GLN A 336 -13.22 -17.94 -19.94
C GLN A 336 -13.59 -19.39 -20.23
N ALA A 337 -14.49 -19.58 -21.19
CA ALA A 337 -14.89 -20.89 -21.65
C ALA A 337 -13.61 -21.69 -21.88
N ALA A 338 -13.46 -22.80 -21.14
CA ALA A 338 -12.29 -23.64 -21.22
C ALA A 338 -12.02 -23.97 -22.71
N ASP A 339 -10.89 -23.49 -23.24
CA ASP A 339 -10.42 -23.85 -24.56
C ASP A 339 -10.24 -25.37 -24.60
N GLN A 340 -11.22 -26.05 -25.16
CA GLN A 340 -11.14 -27.43 -25.59
C GLN A 340 -10.37 -27.47 -26.91
N GLN A 341 -9.04 -27.55 -26.82
CA GLN A 341 -8.11 -27.89 -27.90
C GLN A 341 -6.74 -28.07 -27.20
N THR A 342 -6.07 -29.22 -27.18
CA THR A 342 -5.89 -30.23 -28.22
C THR A 342 -5.39 -31.54 -27.58
N THR A 343 -6.06 -32.65 -27.84
CA THR A 343 -5.41 -33.96 -27.87
C THR A 343 -5.68 -34.50 -29.27
N ASP A 344 -4.72 -34.34 -30.17
CA ASP A 344 -4.43 -35.29 -31.23
C ASP A 344 -3.15 -34.87 -31.97
N ASP A 345 -2.36 -35.88 -32.30
CA ASP A 345 -1.24 -35.91 -33.23
C ASP A 345 0.03 -35.10 -32.92
N GLN A 346 1.00 -35.77 -32.30
CA GLN A 346 2.36 -35.89 -32.84
C GLN A 346 3.17 -36.94 -32.06
N ALA A 347 2.97 -38.21 -32.43
CA ALA A 347 3.89 -39.30 -32.12
C ALA A 347 4.32 -39.94 -33.45
N ALA A 348 5.32 -39.36 -34.11
CA ALA A 348 6.13 -40.04 -35.11
C ALA A 348 7.42 -39.25 -35.37
N ASP A 349 8.52 -39.99 -35.42
CA ASP A 349 9.82 -39.61 -35.97
C ASP A 349 10.63 -38.49 -35.32
N HIS A 350 11.47 -38.89 -34.34
CA HIS A 350 12.93 -38.85 -34.56
C HIS A 350 13.66 -39.48 -33.36
N LEU A 351 13.89 -40.80 -33.42
CA LEU A 351 14.85 -41.47 -32.56
C LEU A 351 15.72 -42.43 -33.40
N LEU A 352 16.92 -41.94 -33.70
CA LEU A 352 18.18 -42.69 -33.69
C LEU A 352 18.26 -43.97 -34.55
N GLU A 353 18.56 -43.78 -35.84
CA GLU A 353 19.30 -44.78 -36.63
C GLU A 353 20.76 -44.82 -36.15
N HIS A 354 21.12 -45.81 -35.35
CA HIS A 354 22.48 -46.37 -35.29
C HIS A 354 22.43 -47.74 -34.59
N ALA A 355 22.12 -48.77 -35.36
CA ALA A 355 22.51 -50.14 -35.05
C ALA A 355 22.63 -50.94 -36.36
N ASP A 356 23.71 -51.72 -36.41
CA ASP A 356 24.02 -52.83 -37.32
C ASP A 356 24.90 -52.51 -38.54
N ASP A 357 26.20 -52.78 -38.39
CA ASP A 357 26.85 -53.81 -39.22
C ASP A 357 28.29 -54.13 -38.72
N LEU A 358 28.42 -55.30 -38.07
CA LEU A 358 29.60 -56.17 -38.13
C LEU A 358 29.13 -57.40 -38.91
N PRO A 359 29.88 -57.87 -39.93
CA PRO A 359 30.76 -59.00 -39.65
C PRO A 359 32.07 -59.08 -40.47
N GLN A 360 33.04 -59.76 -39.83
CA GLN A 360 34.33 -60.32 -40.26
C GLN A 360 35.53 -59.38 -40.43
#